data_AF-A0AAW5LKL7-F1
#
_entry.id   AF-A0AAW5LKL7-F1
#
_cell.length_a   1.000
_cell.length_b   1.000
_cell.length_c   1.000
_cell.angle_alpha   90.00
_cell.angle_beta   90.00
_cell.angle_gamma   90.00
#
_symmetry.space_group_name_H-M   'P 1'
#
loop_
_entity.id
_entity.type
_entity.pdbx_description
1 polymer ?
#
loop_
_entity_poly.entity_id
_entity_poly.type
_entity_poly.pdbx_seq_one_letter_code
_entity_poly.pdbx_strand_id
1 'polypeptide(L)'
;MTIHNDKEIKKFNDTDINDEQAEQIFIKEMNKKAIQLGCHDTKIFNSTGLTAVGQLSTAYDFNIFTLQASAYQEIANVWGQKSYNLHVLGQNTRSLIVETTVASPSIDNYYKILGGKTGTVGFIKNLTAIIYTNNEIFVATIMRGSSDRFNDLKIAIDEAIKKDSNENYDVTKIGDANSSFSIIKYPKVNPVLLTNFRPEILLSKNETVKQNPASMMKVVTAIVMLENMENINNTLTLKESDFVGGSGVKLKVGDKITMRDALHTMLLSSSNDTAKAVARTIGHTINYNRMKNIFS
;
A
#
# COMPACT_ATOMS: atom_id res chain seq x y z
N MET A 1 45.92 46.15 -12.67
CA MET A 1 45.00 45.72 -13.73
C MET A 1 44.36 44.43 -13.27
N THR A 2 43.09 44.52 -12.94
CA THR A 2 42.22 43.50 -12.34
C THR A 2 42.04 42.31 -13.28
N ILE A 3 42.14 41.08 -12.79
CA ILE A 3 41.29 39.97 -13.27
C ILE A 3 40.97 39.08 -12.06
N HIS A 4 39.85 39.37 -11.40
CA HIS A 4 39.12 38.40 -10.59
C HIS A 4 38.68 37.27 -11.51
N ASN A 5 39.11 36.04 -11.24
CA ASN A 5 38.61 34.85 -11.91
C ASN A 5 37.61 34.17 -10.99
N ASP A 6 36.49 34.86 -10.74
CA ASP A 6 35.29 34.27 -10.14
C ASP A 6 34.64 33.36 -11.17
N LYS A 7 35.13 32.12 -11.26
CA LYS A 7 34.29 31.03 -11.76
C LYS A 7 33.33 30.66 -10.65
N GLU A 8 32.25 31.43 -10.53
CA GLU A 8 31.01 30.93 -9.96
C GLU A 8 30.67 29.62 -10.69
N ILE A 9 30.89 28.51 -9.99
CA ILE A 9 30.26 27.25 -10.33
C ILE A 9 28.77 27.51 -10.16
N LYS A 10 28.06 27.74 -11.28
CA LYS A 10 26.59 27.71 -11.31
C LYS A 10 26.15 26.41 -10.64
N LYS A 11 25.65 26.51 -9.40
CA LYS A 11 24.78 25.47 -8.82
C LYS A 11 23.63 25.32 -9.82
N PHE A 12 23.57 24.18 -10.49
CA PHE A 12 22.47 23.85 -11.40
C PHE A 12 21.18 23.79 -10.58
N ASN A 13 20.35 24.84 -10.67
CA ASN A 13 19.00 24.91 -10.11
C ASN A 13 17.95 24.18 -10.99
N ASP A 14 18.36 23.42 -12.02
CA ASP A 14 17.44 22.70 -12.94
C ASP A 14 16.86 21.39 -12.36
N THR A 15 17.16 21.06 -11.10
CA THR A 15 16.55 19.94 -10.37
C THR A 15 15.38 20.33 -9.47
N ASP A 16 15.09 21.63 -9.33
CA ASP A 16 14.12 22.17 -8.37
C ASP A 16 12.68 22.04 -8.89
N ILE A 17 12.17 20.81 -8.82
CA ILE A 17 10.72 20.60 -8.85
C ILE A 17 10.13 21.03 -7.50
N ASN A 18 8.89 21.50 -7.50
CA ASN A 18 8.17 21.75 -6.25
C ASN A 18 7.60 20.44 -5.67
N ASP A 19 7.10 20.51 -4.43
CA ASP A 19 6.57 19.34 -3.73
C ASP A 19 5.36 18.70 -4.42
N GLU A 20 4.51 19.48 -5.08
CA GLU A 20 3.36 18.97 -5.85
C GLU A 20 3.84 18.20 -7.08
N GLN A 21 4.81 18.73 -7.82
CA GLN A 21 5.43 18.05 -8.95
C GLN A 21 6.10 16.74 -8.53
N ALA A 22 6.78 16.74 -7.38
CA ALA A 22 7.39 15.54 -6.82
C ALA A 22 6.33 14.47 -6.52
N GLU A 23 5.23 14.84 -5.86
CA GLU A 23 4.11 13.92 -5.64
C GLU A 23 3.56 13.38 -6.96
N GLN A 24 3.36 14.22 -7.99
CA GLN A 24 2.89 13.76 -9.30
C GLN A 24 3.85 12.78 -9.98
N ILE A 25 5.16 12.96 -9.82
CA ILE A 25 6.17 11.99 -10.29
C ILE A 25 5.98 10.65 -9.57
N PHE A 26 5.76 10.67 -8.27
CA PHE A 26 5.49 9.45 -7.51
C PHE A 26 4.20 8.75 -7.95
N ILE A 27 3.11 9.50 -8.16
CA ILE A 27 1.83 8.94 -8.67
C ILE A 27 1.98 8.35 -10.07
N LYS A 28 2.82 8.95 -10.94
CA LYS A 28 3.15 8.37 -12.24
C LYS A 28 3.85 7.02 -12.09
N GLU A 29 4.80 6.88 -11.17
CA GLU A 29 5.44 5.58 -10.91
C GLU A 29 4.48 4.57 -10.29
N MET A 30 3.51 4.98 -9.47
CA MET A 30 2.43 4.10 -9.00
C MET A 30 1.59 3.53 -10.14
N ASN A 31 1.17 4.36 -11.10
CA ASN A 31 0.41 3.87 -12.26
C ASN A 31 1.29 3.01 -13.18
N LYS A 32 2.56 3.37 -13.37
CA LYS A 32 3.51 2.54 -14.12
C LYS A 32 3.68 1.17 -13.46
N LYS A 33 3.80 1.12 -12.13
CA LYS A 33 3.84 -0.14 -11.38
C LYS A 33 2.57 -0.96 -11.59
N ALA A 34 1.39 -0.34 -11.51
CA ALA A 34 0.12 -1.02 -11.79
C ALA A 34 0.12 -1.66 -13.19
N ILE A 35 0.53 -0.91 -14.22
CA ILE A 35 0.62 -1.43 -15.60
C ILE A 35 1.63 -2.59 -15.71
N GLN A 36 2.81 -2.47 -15.08
CA GLN A 36 3.85 -3.51 -15.09
C GLN A 36 3.38 -4.84 -14.46
N LEU A 37 2.49 -4.76 -13.47
CA LEU A 37 1.89 -5.92 -12.82
C LEU A 37 0.65 -6.43 -13.56
N GLY A 38 0.25 -5.79 -14.65
CA GLY A 38 -0.97 -6.12 -15.40
C GLY A 38 -2.26 -5.57 -14.77
N CYS A 39 -2.20 -4.74 -13.73
CA CYS A 39 -3.38 -4.17 -13.06
C CYS A 39 -3.99 -3.02 -13.89
N HIS A 40 -4.48 -3.32 -15.09
CA HIS A 40 -4.96 -2.33 -16.07
C HIS A 40 -6.31 -1.68 -15.70
N ASP A 41 -7.03 -2.27 -14.75
CA ASP A 41 -8.30 -1.72 -14.26
C ASP A 41 -8.12 -0.77 -13.08
N THR A 42 -6.87 -0.59 -12.64
CA THR A 42 -6.49 0.33 -11.57
C THR A 42 -6.04 1.67 -12.12
N LYS A 43 -6.60 2.76 -11.57
CA LYS A 43 -6.14 4.14 -11.80
C LYS A 43 -5.86 4.81 -10.46
N ILE A 44 -4.68 5.38 -10.33
CA ILE A 44 -4.17 5.95 -9.08
C ILE A 44 -3.99 7.46 -9.25
N PHE A 45 -4.56 8.24 -8.34
CA PHE A 45 -4.50 9.70 -8.36
C PHE A 45 -3.85 10.29 -7.11
N ASN A 46 -3.71 9.51 -6.04
CA ASN A 46 -2.99 9.89 -4.83
C ASN A 46 -2.39 8.66 -4.13
N SER A 47 -1.43 8.92 -3.23
CA SER A 47 -0.70 7.88 -2.48
C SER A 47 -1.44 7.38 -1.24
N THR A 48 -2.55 8.02 -0.87
CA THR A 48 -3.23 7.76 0.40
C THR A 48 -4.42 6.82 0.25
N GLY A 49 -5.08 6.82 -0.91
CA GLY A 49 -6.37 6.17 -1.10
C GLY A 49 -7.57 7.06 -0.73
N LEU A 50 -7.36 8.33 -0.38
CA LEU A 50 -8.46 9.28 -0.22
C LEU A 50 -9.24 9.43 -1.53
N THR A 51 -10.53 9.73 -1.44
CA THR A 51 -11.40 9.81 -2.61
C THR A 51 -10.90 10.84 -3.61
N ALA A 52 -10.67 10.39 -4.83
CA ALA A 52 -10.45 11.23 -6.00
C ALA A 52 -11.31 10.70 -7.14
N VAL A 53 -11.89 11.59 -7.95
CA VAL A 53 -12.76 11.21 -9.07
C VAL A 53 -11.96 10.32 -10.03
N GLY A 54 -12.46 9.11 -10.28
CA GLY A 54 -11.81 8.14 -11.16
C GLY A 54 -10.74 7.26 -10.49
N GLN A 55 -10.38 7.49 -9.23
CA GLN A 55 -9.49 6.58 -8.48
C GLN A 55 -10.21 5.29 -8.13
N LEU A 56 -10.03 4.28 -8.98
CA LEU A 56 -10.71 3.01 -8.91
C LEU A 56 -9.71 1.87 -9.10
N SER A 57 -10.05 0.71 -8.55
CA SER A 57 -9.35 -0.56 -8.72
C SER A 57 -10.37 -1.69 -8.58
N THR A 58 -9.90 -2.94 -8.59
CA THR A 58 -10.75 -4.13 -8.59
C THR A 58 -10.25 -5.11 -7.51
N ALA A 59 -11.12 -6.04 -7.09
CA ALA A 59 -10.71 -7.05 -6.11
C ALA A 59 -9.62 -7.96 -6.69
N TYR A 60 -9.66 -8.21 -8.01
CA TYR A 60 -8.64 -8.97 -8.71
C TYR A 60 -7.27 -8.27 -8.74
N ASP A 61 -7.23 -6.99 -9.14
CA ASP A 61 -5.98 -6.21 -9.16
C ASP A 61 -5.35 -6.12 -7.77
N PHE A 62 -6.18 -6.03 -6.72
CA PHE A 62 -5.67 -6.02 -5.35
C PHE A 62 -5.10 -7.34 -4.87
N ASN A 63 -5.58 -8.49 -5.36
CA ASN A 63 -4.89 -9.74 -5.09
C ASN A 63 -3.48 -9.72 -5.68
N ILE A 64 -3.29 -9.17 -6.89
CA ILE A 64 -1.97 -9.04 -7.52
C ILE A 64 -1.08 -8.10 -6.73
N PHE A 65 -1.57 -6.91 -6.34
CA PHE A 65 -0.79 -5.98 -5.50
C PHE A 65 -0.39 -6.60 -4.17
N THR A 66 -1.28 -7.38 -3.56
CA THR A 66 -1.03 -8.02 -2.26
C THR A 66 0.00 -9.14 -2.40
N LEU A 67 -0.09 -9.95 -3.45
CA LEU A 67 0.94 -10.95 -3.82
C LEU A 67 2.30 -10.29 -4.06
N GLN A 68 2.32 -9.17 -4.79
CA GLN A 68 3.56 -8.47 -5.08
C GLN A 68 4.19 -7.93 -3.80
N ALA A 69 3.39 -7.26 -2.97
CA ALA A 69 3.83 -6.69 -1.70
C ALA A 69 4.36 -7.76 -0.73
N SER A 70 3.79 -8.97 -0.71
CA SER A 70 4.20 -10.04 0.21
C SER A 70 5.61 -10.56 -0.01
N ALA A 71 6.16 -10.35 -1.20
CA ALA A 71 7.49 -10.79 -1.55
C ALA A 71 8.59 -9.77 -1.20
N TYR A 72 8.23 -8.57 -0.73
CA TYR A 72 9.18 -7.63 -0.11
C TYR A 72 9.31 -7.99 1.36
N GLN A 73 10.52 -8.36 1.79
CA GLN A 73 10.77 -8.75 3.17
C GLN A 73 10.44 -7.62 4.15
N GLU A 74 10.68 -6.38 3.77
CA GLU A 74 10.35 -5.19 4.55
C GLU A 74 8.85 -5.06 4.80
N ILE A 75 8.02 -5.34 3.79
CA ILE A 75 6.56 -5.30 3.93
C ILE A 75 6.09 -6.49 4.77
N ALA A 76 6.56 -7.70 4.48
CA ALA A 76 6.19 -8.92 5.20
C ALA A 76 6.50 -8.81 6.70
N ASN A 77 7.64 -8.21 7.05
CA ASN A 77 8.04 -7.97 8.44
C ASN A 77 7.11 -6.99 9.16
N VAL A 78 6.59 -5.97 8.47
CA VAL A 78 5.63 -5.02 9.05
C VAL A 78 4.28 -5.69 9.24
N TRP A 79 3.81 -6.39 8.22
CA TRP A 79 2.49 -7.02 8.18
C TRP A 79 2.23 -8.06 9.27
N GLY A 80 3.27 -8.75 9.74
CA GLY A 80 3.17 -9.69 10.85
C GLY A 80 3.00 -9.05 12.24
N GLN A 81 3.07 -7.72 12.36
CA GLN A 81 3.07 -7.03 13.64
C GLN A 81 1.67 -6.59 14.08
N LYS A 82 1.34 -6.81 15.36
CA LYS A 82 0.12 -6.26 15.99
C LYS A 82 0.32 -4.80 16.43
N SER A 83 1.54 -4.45 16.83
CA SER A 83 1.92 -3.08 17.18
C SER A 83 3.40 -2.81 16.88
N TYR A 84 3.74 -1.52 16.78
CA TYR A 84 5.09 -1.03 16.54
C TYR A 84 5.36 0.22 17.39
N ASN A 85 6.57 0.34 17.94
CA ASN A 85 7.00 1.53 18.66
C ASN A 85 7.68 2.50 17.70
N LEU A 86 6.92 3.51 17.26
CA LEU A 86 7.41 4.56 16.38
C LEU A 86 8.28 5.53 17.15
N HIS A 87 9.50 5.76 16.66
CA HIS A 87 10.42 6.75 17.19
C HIS A 87 10.45 8.01 16.31
N VAL A 88 9.84 9.09 16.79
CA VAL A 88 9.99 10.41 16.19
C VAL A 88 11.33 10.98 16.62
N LEU A 89 12.10 11.46 15.64
CA LEU A 89 13.42 12.04 15.78
C LEU A 89 13.36 13.58 15.69
N GLY A 90 14.52 14.22 15.85
CA GLY A 90 14.67 15.68 15.70
C GLY A 90 14.23 16.44 16.95
N GLN A 91 13.80 17.69 16.78
CA GLN A 91 13.46 18.57 17.90
C GLN A 91 12.22 18.12 18.68
N ASN A 92 11.31 17.38 18.04
CA ASN A 92 10.07 16.86 18.62
C ASN A 92 10.18 15.38 19.03
N THR A 93 11.35 14.96 19.53
CA THR A 93 11.65 13.56 19.82
C THR A 93 10.67 12.96 20.82
N ARG A 94 10.03 11.85 20.45
CA ARG A 94 9.08 11.10 21.28
C ARG A 94 8.81 9.74 20.68
N SER A 95 8.22 8.85 21.47
CA SER A 95 7.76 7.55 21.02
C SER A 95 6.24 7.50 20.94
N LEU A 96 5.69 6.82 19.93
CA LEU A 96 4.25 6.63 19.73
C LEU A 96 3.98 5.15 19.44
N ILE A 97 2.90 4.60 19.98
CA ILE A 97 2.48 3.23 19.63
C ILE A 97 1.62 3.29 18.37
N VAL A 98 1.98 2.44 17.41
CA VAL A 98 1.27 2.26 16.14
C VAL A 98 0.65 0.87 16.15
N GLU A 99 -0.66 0.79 16.07
CA GLU A 99 -1.38 -0.49 16.09
C GLU A 99 -1.88 -0.86 14.70
N THR A 100 -1.95 -2.17 14.44
CA THR A 100 -2.47 -2.68 13.17
C THR A 100 -3.97 -2.45 13.05
N THR A 101 -4.39 -2.04 11.85
CA THR A 101 -5.80 -2.02 11.46
C THR A 101 -6.29 -3.36 10.92
N VAL A 102 -5.40 -4.36 10.82
CA VAL A 102 -5.68 -5.70 10.28
C VAL A 102 -5.64 -6.72 11.41
N ALA A 103 -6.60 -6.61 12.32
CA ALA A 103 -6.83 -7.55 13.40
C ALA A 103 -8.33 -7.56 13.74
N SER A 104 -8.90 -8.75 13.92
CA SER A 104 -10.29 -8.91 14.33
C SER A 104 -10.53 -10.32 14.86
N PRO A 105 -11.16 -10.49 16.04
CA PRO A 105 -11.55 -11.81 16.55
C PRO A 105 -12.41 -12.63 15.58
N SER A 106 -13.17 -11.97 14.69
CA SER A 106 -14.02 -12.63 13.68
C SER A 106 -13.24 -13.58 12.77
N ILE A 107 -11.94 -13.34 12.58
CA ILE A 107 -11.07 -14.17 11.73
C ILE A 107 -9.83 -14.68 12.46
N ASP A 108 -9.23 -13.90 13.36
CA ASP A 108 -8.01 -14.27 14.11
C ASP A 108 -8.21 -15.52 14.98
N ASN A 109 -9.45 -15.83 15.38
CA ASN A 109 -9.80 -17.05 16.13
C ASN A 109 -9.75 -18.34 15.29
N TYR A 110 -9.74 -18.22 13.96
CA TYR A 110 -9.85 -19.35 13.03
C TYR A 110 -8.62 -19.48 12.13
N TYR A 111 -8.10 -18.36 11.65
CA TYR A 111 -7.01 -18.32 10.69
C TYR A 111 -5.94 -17.32 11.10
N LYS A 112 -4.70 -17.59 10.69
CA LYS A 112 -3.59 -16.66 10.90
C LYS A 112 -3.52 -15.69 9.72
N ILE A 113 -3.73 -14.41 9.97
CA ILE A 113 -3.40 -13.37 8.99
C ILE A 113 -1.88 -13.16 8.99
N LEU A 114 -1.25 -13.39 7.84
CA LEU A 114 0.18 -13.13 7.65
C LEU A 114 0.46 -11.67 7.27
N GLY A 115 -0.52 -11.01 6.68
CA GLY A 115 -0.42 -9.61 6.28
C GLY A 115 -1.66 -9.10 5.58
N GLY A 116 -1.75 -7.79 5.38
CA GLY A 116 -2.89 -7.21 4.68
C GLY A 116 -3.04 -5.72 4.87
N LYS A 117 -4.14 -5.18 4.35
CA LYS A 117 -4.50 -3.77 4.52
C LYS A 117 -6.02 -3.58 4.47
N THR A 118 -6.53 -2.81 5.42
CA THR A 118 -7.90 -2.29 5.39
C THR A 118 -7.98 -0.95 4.63
N GLY A 119 -9.16 -0.66 4.08
CA GLY A 119 -9.51 0.66 3.54
C GLY A 119 -10.92 1.07 3.93
N THR A 120 -11.10 2.25 4.53
CA THR A 120 -12.42 2.76 4.93
C THR A 120 -12.61 4.19 4.48
N VAL A 121 -13.68 4.45 3.73
CA VAL A 121 -14.14 5.81 3.38
C VAL A 121 -15.67 5.83 3.40
N GLY A 122 -16.27 6.52 4.36
CA GLY A 122 -17.72 6.49 4.56
C GLY A 122 -18.24 5.06 4.74
N PHE A 123 -19.14 4.63 3.87
CA PHE A 123 -19.70 3.26 3.86
C PHE A 123 -18.81 2.23 3.16
N ILE A 124 -17.72 2.65 2.51
CA ILE A 124 -16.82 1.74 1.79
C ILE A 124 -15.93 1.03 2.80
N LYS A 125 -15.97 -0.30 2.79
CA LYS A 125 -15.28 -1.17 3.73
C LYS A 125 -14.49 -2.24 2.97
N ASN A 126 -13.22 -1.97 2.67
CA ASN A 126 -12.36 -2.89 1.92
C ASN A 126 -11.31 -3.57 2.82
N LEU A 127 -10.88 -4.77 2.46
CA LEU A 127 -9.83 -5.52 3.13
C LEU A 127 -9.14 -6.42 2.11
N THR A 128 -7.82 -6.32 2.01
CA THR A 128 -6.99 -7.36 1.38
C THR A 128 -6.10 -8.00 2.42
N ALA A 129 -5.92 -9.32 2.34
CA ALA A 129 -5.08 -10.05 3.28
C ALA A 129 -4.47 -11.33 2.70
N ILE A 130 -3.38 -11.76 3.33
CA ILE A 130 -2.75 -13.06 3.16
C ILE A 130 -3.12 -13.89 4.38
N ILE A 131 -3.71 -15.04 4.13
CA ILE A 131 -4.29 -15.88 5.16
C ILE A 131 -3.61 -17.24 5.10
N TYR A 132 -3.06 -17.66 6.24
CA TYR A 132 -2.54 -19.00 6.44
C TYR A 132 -3.58 -19.86 7.14
N THR A 133 -3.91 -20.98 6.51
CA THR A 133 -4.84 -22.01 6.98
C THR A 133 -4.06 -23.28 7.34
N ASN A 134 -4.71 -24.44 7.45
CA ASN A 134 -4.12 -25.74 7.77
C ASN A 134 -3.19 -26.26 6.64
N ASN A 135 -2.07 -25.56 6.41
CA ASN A 135 -0.98 -25.77 5.43
C ASN A 135 -1.11 -25.07 4.08
N GLU A 136 -2.12 -24.23 3.88
CA GLU A 136 -2.25 -23.46 2.65
C GLU A 136 -2.25 -21.96 2.91
N ILE A 137 -1.79 -21.20 1.92
CA ILE A 137 -1.80 -19.75 1.95
C ILE A 137 -2.76 -19.27 0.87
N PHE A 138 -3.67 -18.39 1.25
CA PHE A 138 -4.59 -17.71 0.35
C PHE A 138 -4.28 -16.22 0.32
N VAL A 139 -4.57 -15.59 -0.81
CA VAL A 139 -4.70 -14.13 -0.89
C VAL A 139 -6.14 -13.82 -1.24
N ALA A 140 -6.73 -12.95 -0.42
CA ALA A 140 -8.14 -12.66 -0.50
C ALA A 140 -8.38 -11.16 -0.35
N THR A 141 -9.17 -10.63 -1.28
CA THR A 141 -9.61 -9.24 -1.29
C THR A 141 -11.12 -9.18 -1.21
N ILE A 142 -11.63 -8.40 -0.26
CA ILE A 142 -13.03 -7.97 -0.13
C ILE A 142 -13.09 -6.47 -0.40
N MET A 143 -13.92 -6.04 -1.34
CA MET A 143 -14.24 -4.63 -1.60
C MET A 143 -15.73 -4.38 -1.37
N ARG A 144 -16.05 -3.23 -0.76
CA ARG A 144 -17.39 -2.89 -0.28
C ARG A 144 -18.01 -4.04 0.54
N GLY A 145 -17.22 -4.59 1.47
CA GLY A 145 -17.70 -5.56 2.44
C GLY A 145 -18.80 -4.99 3.33
N SER A 146 -19.45 -5.89 4.04
CA SER A 146 -20.48 -5.62 5.03
C SER A 146 -19.91 -4.82 6.21
N SER A 147 -20.75 -4.60 7.22
CA SER A 147 -20.32 -3.92 8.44
C SER A 147 -19.15 -4.64 9.13
N ASP A 148 -19.12 -5.97 9.05
CA ASP A 148 -18.04 -6.86 9.49
C ASP A 148 -17.34 -7.53 8.30
N ARG A 149 -16.57 -6.73 7.56
CA ARG A 149 -15.72 -7.21 6.45
C ARG A 149 -14.74 -8.33 6.84
N PHE A 150 -14.40 -8.47 8.13
CA PHE A 150 -13.49 -9.52 8.58
C PHE A 150 -14.23 -10.86 8.65
N ASN A 151 -15.49 -10.87 9.09
CA ASN A 151 -16.33 -12.05 8.97
C ASN A 151 -16.62 -12.39 7.50
N ASP A 152 -16.85 -11.40 6.63
CA ASP A 152 -16.99 -11.65 5.18
C ASP A 152 -15.75 -12.37 4.63
N LEU A 153 -14.55 -11.91 5.00
CA LEU A 153 -13.29 -12.51 4.61
C LEU A 153 -13.14 -13.94 5.16
N LYS A 154 -13.55 -14.18 6.41
CA LYS A 154 -13.54 -15.52 7.01
C LYS A 154 -14.45 -16.47 6.22
N ILE A 155 -15.69 -16.08 5.96
CA ILE A 155 -16.64 -16.88 5.17
C ILE A 155 -16.09 -17.10 3.75
N ALA A 156 -15.49 -16.09 3.14
CA ALA A 156 -14.87 -16.21 1.83
C ALA A 156 -13.76 -17.28 1.80
N ILE A 157 -12.93 -17.37 2.84
CA ILE A 157 -11.92 -18.41 2.96
C ILE A 157 -12.56 -19.79 3.19
N ASP A 158 -13.56 -19.90 4.06
CA ASP A 158 -14.26 -21.17 4.29
C ASP A 158 -14.84 -21.74 2.98
N GLU A 159 -15.53 -20.90 2.21
CA GLU A 159 -16.15 -21.30 0.95
C GLU A 159 -15.11 -21.56 -0.15
N ALA A 160 -13.97 -20.87 -0.12
CA ALA A 160 -12.85 -21.15 -1.02
C ALA A 160 -12.20 -22.51 -0.72
N ILE A 161 -12.02 -22.86 0.56
CA ILE A 161 -11.51 -24.18 1.00
C ILE A 161 -12.46 -25.29 0.54
N LYS A 162 -13.77 -25.12 0.74
CA LYS A 162 -14.77 -26.09 0.25
C LYS A 162 -14.65 -26.29 -1.25
N LYS A 163 -14.57 -25.19 -2.01
CA LYS A 163 -14.41 -25.26 -3.46
C LYS A 163 -13.13 -26.01 -3.87
N ASP A 164 -12.01 -25.73 -3.22
CA ASP A 164 -10.72 -26.39 -3.51
C ASP A 164 -10.77 -27.90 -3.20
N SER A 165 -11.53 -28.29 -2.18
CA SER A 165 -11.79 -29.69 -1.80
C SER A 165 -12.89 -30.38 -2.63
N ASN A 166 -13.44 -29.73 -3.67
CA ASN A 166 -14.60 -30.20 -4.44
C ASN A 166 -15.87 -30.45 -3.59
N GLU A 167 -16.03 -29.73 -2.49
CA GLU A 167 -17.24 -29.70 -1.68
C GLU A 167 -18.21 -28.60 -2.15
N ASN A 168 -19.48 -28.73 -1.74
CA ASN A 168 -20.49 -27.70 -2.04
C ASN A 168 -20.15 -26.38 -1.33
N TYR A 169 -20.03 -25.31 -2.11
CA TYR A 169 -19.76 -23.95 -1.64
C TYR A 169 -20.90 -22.99 -2.02
N ASP A 170 -21.00 -21.86 -1.31
CA ASP A 170 -22.05 -20.86 -1.49
C ASP A 170 -21.51 -19.42 -1.37
N VAL A 171 -21.35 -18.78 -2.53
CA VAL A 171 -20.88 -17.39 -2.63
C VAL A 171 -21.87 -16.35 -2.13
N THR A 172 -23.14 -16.70 -1.95
CA THR A 172 -24.20 -15.76 -1.52
C THR A 172 -24.06 -15.37 -0.05
N LYS A 173 -23.32 -16.16 0.74
CA LYS A 173 -23.01 -15.89 2.15
C LYS A 173 -21.91 -14.83 2.35
N ILE A 174 -21.20 -14.46 1.29
CA ILE A 174 -20.01 -13.61 1.36
C ILE A 174 -20.39 -12.16 1.07
N GLY A 175 -20.29 -11.33 2.11
CA GLY A 175 -20.59 -9.90 2.05
C GLY A 175 -22.01 -9.61 1.61
N ASP A 176 -22.24 -8.37 1.17
CA ASP A 176 -23.54 -7.91 0.72
C ASP A 176 -23.70 -8.09 -0.80
N ALA A 177 -24.90 -7.77 -1.32
CA ALA A 177 -25.21 -7.81 -2.75
C ALA A 177 -24.26 -6.95 -3.61
N ASN A 178 -23.73 -5.87 -3.03
CA ASN A 178 -22.84 -4.92 -3.69
C ASN A 178 -21.34 -5.20 -3.47
N SER A 179 -21.01 -6.23 -2.69
CA SER A 179 -19.62 -6.57 -2.42
C SER A 179 -18.97 -7.22 -3.63
N SER A 180 -17.68 -6.94 -3.80
CA SER A 180 -16.82 -7.60 -4.78
C SER A 180 -15.73 -8.33 -4.03
N PHE A 181 -15.39 -9.55 -4.46
CA PHE A 181 -14.28 -10.29 -3.87
C PHE A 181 -13.56 -11.17 -4.86
N SER A 182 -12.30 -11.46 -4.54
CA SER A 182 -11.47 -12.42 -5.26
C SER A 182 -10.59 -13.15 -4.25
N ILE A 183 -10.54 -14.48 -4.35
CA ILE A 183 -9.70 -15.36 -3.55
C ILE A 183 -8.84 -16.15 -4.53
N ILE A 184 -7.54 -16.20 -4.26
CA ILE A 184 -6.56 -16.99 -4.99
C ILE A 184 -5.74 -17.83 -4.00
N LYS A 185 -5.22 -18.96 -4.47
CA LYS A 185 -4.17 -19.67 -3.74
C LYS A 185 -2.85 -18.94 -3.95
N TYR A 186 -2.06 -18.83 -2.90
CA TYR A 186 -0.73 -18.25 -3.01
C TYR A 186 0.12 -19.12 -3.96
N PRO A 187 0.78 -18.52 -4.96
CA PRO A 187 1.53 -19.28 -5.95
C PRO A 187 2.75 -19.95 -5.31
N LYS A 188 3.08 -21.15 -5.79
CA LYS A 188 4.30 -21.89 -5.36
C LYS A 188 5.61 -21.22 -5.81
N VAL A 189 5.51 -20.28 -6.75
CA VAL A 189 6.63 -19.52 -7.30
C VAL A 189 6.63 -18.10 -6.75
N ASN A 190 7.82 -17.50 -6.60
CA ASN A 190 7.96 -16.16 -6.04
C ASN A 190 7.31 -15.11 -6.97
N PRO A 191 6.29 -14.35 -6.52
CA PRO A 191 5.57 -13.40 -7.36
C PRO A 191 6.43 -12.25 -7.89
N VAL A 192 7.51 -11.87 -7.20
CA VAL A 192 8.42 -10.80 -7.68
C VAL A 192 9.08 -11.12 -9.01
N LEU A 193 9.24 -12.41 -9.34
CA LEU A 193 9.84 -12.84 -10.60
C LEU A 193 8.89 -12.75 -11.79
N LEU A 194 7.61 -12.44 -11.57
CA LEU A 194 6.56 -12.61 -12.57
C LEU A 194 5.96 -11.27 -12.99
N THR A 195 6.51 -10.69 -14.04
CA THR A 195 5.87 -9.56 -14.75
C THR A 195 4.62 -10.04 -15.47
N ASN A 196 3.52 -9.28 -15.40
CA ASN A 196 2.21 -9.66 -15.98
C ASN A 196 1.65 -11.02 -15.51
N PHE A 197 2.02 -11.47 -14.31
CA PHE A 197 1.42 -12.66 -13.73
C PHE A 197 -0.09 -12.51 -13.56
N ARG A 198 -0.83 -13.50 -14.03
CA ARG A 198 -2.27 -13.61 -13.81
C ARG A 198 -2.54 -14.79 -12.88
N PRO A 199 -2.76 -14.55 -11.57
CA PRO A 199 -3.13 -15.63 -10.68
C PRO A 199 -4.49 -16.18 -11.08
N GLU A 200 -4.61 -17.50 -11.03
CA GLU A 200 -5.88 -18.20 -11.22
C GLU A 200 -6.82 -17.91 -10.05
N ILE A 201 -8.07 -17.57 -10.37
CA ILE A 201 -9.09 -17.28 -9.37
C ILE A 201 -9.65 -18.59 -8.83
N LEU A 202 -9.52 -18.78 -7.52
CA LEU A 202 -10.18 -19.89 -6.85
C LEU A 202 -11.66 -19.56 -6.63
N LEU A 203 -12.00 -18.42 -6.05
CA LEU A 203 -13.38 -18.02 -5.77
C LEU A 203 -13.56 -16.51 -6.00
N SER A 204 -14.65 -16.08 -6.62
CA SER A 204 -14.93 -14.66 -6.82
C SER A 204 -16.41 -14.30 -6.96
N LYS A 205 -16.68 -13.01 -6.79
CA LYS A 205 -17.91 -12.32 -7.17
C LYS A 205 -17.52 -10.92 -7.59
N ASN A 206 -17.92 -10.49 -8.78
CA ASN A 206 -17.71 -9.11 -9.26
C ASN A 206 -16.24 -8.65 -9.17
N GLU A 207 -15.28 -9.54 -9.39
CA GLU A 207 -13.87 -9.28 -9.08
C GLU A 207 -13.23 -8.18 -9.93
N THR A 208 -13.78 -7.93 -11.13
CA THR A 208 -13.35 -6.89 -12.08
C THR A 208 -14.15 -5.59 -11.94
N VAL A 209 -15.14 -5.54 -11.06
CA VAL A 209 -15.93 -4.32 -10.84
C VAL A 209 -15.05 -3.25 -10.21
N LYS A 210 -15.00 -2.10 -10.87
CA LYS A 210 -14.19 -0.94 -10.48
C LYS A 210 -14.81 -0.23 -9.28
N GLN A 211 -14.07 -0.19 -8.18
CA GLN A 211 -14.51 0.39 -6.91
C GLN A 211 -13.40 1.23 -6.28
N ASN A 212 -13.77 2.17 -5.41
CA ASN A 212 -12.78 3.00 -4.70
C ASN A 212 -11.98 2.10 -3.74
N PRO A 213 -10.65 2.03 -3.87
CA PRO A 213 -9.82 1.14 -3.07
C PRO A 213 -9.61 1.62 -1.62
N ALA A 214 -9.91 2.89 -1.32
CA ALA A 214 -9.59 3.51 -0.04
C ALA A 214 -8.11 3.26 0.34
N SER A 215 -7.80 3.21 1.65
CA SER A 215 -6.44 3.04 2.14
C SER A 215 -5.71 1.77 1.73
N MET A 216 -6.36 0.80 1.05
CA MET A 216 -5.63 -0.30 0.42
C MET A 216 -4.61 0.19 -0.61
N MET A 217 -4.81 1.39 -1.19
CA MET A 217 -3.85 2.03 -2.09
C MET A 217 -2.42 2.13 -1.51
N LYS A 218 -2.29 2.21 -0.17
CA LYS A 218 -0.98 2.27 0.49
C LYS A 218 -0.13 1.01 0.30
N VAL A 219 -0.72 -0.11 -0.10
CA VAL A 219 0.04 -1.29 -0.54
C VAL A 219 0.90 -0.95 -1.76
N VAL A 220 0.33 -0.27 -2.75
CA VAL A 220 1.07 0.18 -3.95
C VAL A 220 2.06 1.29 -3.59
N THR A 221 1.68 2.21 -2.69
CA THR A 221 2.58 3.26 -2.17
C THR A 221 3.82 2.64 -1.52
N ALA A 222 3.66 1.60 -0.71
CA ALA A 222 4.76 0.90 -0.07
C ALA A 222 5.68 0.20 -1.09
N ILE A 223 5.12 -0.49 -2.09
CA ILE A 223 5.92 -1.11 -3.17
C ILE A 223 6.77 -0.06 -3.88
N VAL A 224 6.17 1.03 -4.36
CA VAL A 224 6.88 2.06 -5.12
C VAL A 224 7.90 2.80 -4.26
N MET A 225 7.58 3.03 -2.98
CA MET A 225 8.54 3.57 -2.02
C MET A 225 9.79 2.70 -1.92
N LEU A 226 9.63 1.40 -1.69
CA LEU A 226 10.77 0.48 -1.52
C LEU A 226 11.63 0.37 -2.78
N GLU A 227 11.02 0.43 -3.96
CA GLU A 227 11.74 0.34 -5.23
C GLU A 227 12.52 1.61 -5.61
N ASN A 228 12.20 2.75 -5.01
CA ASN A 228 12.77 4.05 -5.40
C ASN A 228 13.51 4.75 -4.27
N MET A 229 13.45 4.24 -3.03
CA MET A 229 14.26 4.74 -1.93
C MET A 229 15.69 4.18 -2.02
N GLU A 230 16.66 4.95 -1.55
CA GLU A 230 18.06 4.50 -1.50
C GLU A 230 18.35 3.64 -0.27
N ASN A 231 17.78 4.01 0.89
CA ASN A 231 18.04 3.36 2.16
C ASN A 231 16.82 3.50 3.08
N ILE A 232 16.37 2.39 3.66
CA ILE A 232 15.24 2.36 4.59
C ILE A 232 15.49 3.09 5.92
N ASN A 233 16.75 3.37 6.25
CA ASN A 233 17.16 4.18 7.40
C ASN A 233 17.20 5.69 7.10
N ASN A 234 17.07 6.09 5.84
CA ASN A 234 16.96 7.51 5.51
C ASN A 234 15.73 8.09 6.17
N THR A 235 15.77 9.39 6.41
CA THR A 235 14.72 10.10 7.14
C THR A 235 13.93 10.98 6.21
N LEU A 236 12.65 11.15 6.53
CA LEU A 236 11.81 12.20 5.97
C LEU A 236 11.35 13.12 7.10
N THR A 237 11.07 14.37 6.75
CA THR A 237 10.50 15.36 7.66
C THR A 237 9.11 15.72 7.17
N LEU A 238 8.13 15.69 8.08
CA LEU A 238 6.74 16.04 7.79
C LEU A 238 6.63 17.56 7.58
N LYS A 239 5.99 17.96 6.48
CA LYS A 239 5.66 19.35 6.12
C LYS A 239 4.16 19.60 6.29
N GLU A 240 3.77 20.86 6.39
CA GLU A 240 2.35 21.24 6.47
C GLU A 240 1.51 20.67 5.32
N SER A 241 2.06 20.64 4.10
CA SER A 241 1.41 20.07 2.91
C SER A 241 1.11 18.57 3.00
N ASP A 242 1.75 17.85 3.93
CA ASP A 242 1.52 16.41 4.10
C ASP A 242 0.25 16.12 4.89
N PHE A 243 -0.23 17.08 5.70
CA PHE A 243 -1.35 16.89 6.61
C PHE A 243 -2.69 17.01 5.88
N VAL A 244 -3.26 15.86 5.53
CA VAL A 244 -4.54 15.76 4.81
C VAL A 244 -5.66 15.19 5.67
N GLY A 245 -5.36 14.86 6.93
CA GLY A 245 -6.31 14.32 7.89
C GLY A 245 -6.75 12.88 7.60
N GLY A 246 -7.67 12.38 8.41
CA GLY A 246 -8.16 11.01 8.33
C GLY A 246 -7.41 10.06 9.27
N SER A 247 -7.07 8.86 8.79
CA SER A 247 -6.45 7.81 9.60
C SER A 247 -4.94 8.01 9.76
N GLY A 248 -4.39 7.54 10.87
CA GLY A 248 -2.95 7.50 11.09
C GLY A 248 -2.51 7.71 12.53
N VAL A 249 -1.22 8.02 12.66
CA VAL A 249 -0.55 8.35 13.92
C VAL A 249 -0.56 9.86 14.10
N LYS A 250 -0.58 10.35 15.34
CA LYS A 250 -0.56 11.78 15.69
C LYS A 250 0.84 12.41 15.50
N LEU A 251 1.29 12.46 14.26
CA LEU A 251 2.47 13.20 13.84
C LEU A 251 2.18 14.71 13.78
N LYS A 252 3.23 15.52 13.72
CA LYS A 252 3.21 16.99 13.69
C LYS A 252 4.16 17.51 12.62
N VAL A 253 3.90 18.73 12.15
CA VAL A 253 4.82 19.44 11.24
C VAL A 253 6.21 19.50 11.89
N GLY A 254 7.24 19.20 11.11
CA GLY A 254 8.63 19.15 11.57
C GLY A 254 9.04 17.83 12.24
N ASP A 255 8.12 16.91 12.49
CA ASP A 255 8.49 15.56 12.93
C ASP A 255 9.37 14.88 11.88
N LYS A 256 10.41 14.19 12.35
CA LYS A 256 11.35 13.46 11.51
C LYS A 256 11.24 11.98 11.82
N ILE A 257 11.02 11.15 10.81
CA ILE A 257 10.91 9.68 10.97
C ILE A 257 11.75 8.97 9.91
N THR A 258 12.13 7.72 10.16
CA THR A 258 12.83 6.92 9.14
C THR A 258 11.86 6.41 8.07
N MET A 259 12.37 6.00 6.91
CA MET A 259 11.58 5.32 5.88
C MET A 259 10.98 4.00 6.43
N ARG A 260 11.71 3.30 7.31
CA ARG A 260 11.16 2.14 8.05
C ARG A 260 9.94 2.52 8.86
N ASP A 261 10.04 3.58 9.65
CA ASP A 261 8.94 4.07 10.46
C ASP A 261 7.75 4.47 9.59
N ALA A 262 8.02 5.15 8.46
CA ALA A 262 7.00 5.52 7.49
C ALA A 262 6.27 4.30 6.90
N LEU A 263 6.99 3.21 6.62
CA LEU A 263 6.40 1.96 6.17
C LEU A 263 5.45 1.38 7.24
N HIS A 264 5.86 1.38 8.52
CA HIS A 264 5.03 0.89 9.62
C HIS A 264 3.76 1.74 9.79
N THR A 265 3.86 3.07 9.79
CA THR A 265 2.68 3.94 9.95
C THR A 265 1.70 3.82 8.79
N MET A 266 2.18 3.63 7.55
CA MET A 266 1.32 3.42 6.39
C MET A 266 0.58 2.08 6.43
N LEU A 267 1.28 0.99 6.79
CA LEU A 267 0.74 -0.35 6.68
C LEU A 267 -0.06 -0.79 7.92
N LEU A 268 0.36 -0.37 9.12
CA LEU A 268 -0.33 -0.74 10.36
C LEU A 268 -1.53 0.19 10.62
N SER A 269 -1.27 1.47 10.91
CA SER A 269 -2.30 2.44 11.32
C SER A 269 -2.90 3.25 10.16
N SER A 270 -2.46 2.98 8.93
CA SER A 270 -3.02 3.58 7.72
C SER A 270 -2.78 5.09 7.56
N SER A 271 -1.66 5.62 8.06
CA SER A 271 -1.35 7.06 8.06
C SER A 271 -1.37 7.71 6.68
N ASN A 272 -2.35 8.60 6.46
CA ASN A 272 -2.44 9.40 5.24
C ASN A 272 -1.28 10.39 5.13
N ASP A 273 -0.97 11.08 6.22
CA ASP A 273 0.06 12.12 6.24
C ASP A 273 1.44 11.53 5.89
N THR A 274 1.74 10.34 6.42
CA THR A 274 2.99 9.65 6.08
C THR A 274 3.03 9.23 4.61
N ALA A 275 1.92 8.75 4.04
CA ALA A 275 1.86 8.39 2.62
C ALA A 275 2.02 9.60 1.68
N LYS A 276 1.53 10.78 2.09
CA LYS A 276 1.79 12.05 1.39
C LYS A 276 3.26 12.44 1.47
N ALA A 277 3.84 12.41 2.68
CA ALA A 277 5.26 12.73 2.89
C ALA A 277 6.21 11.79 2.13
N VAL A 278 5.88 10.49 2.08
CA VAL A 278 6.61 9.49 1.27
C VAL A 278 6.51 9.85 -0.21
N ALA A 279 5.32 10.12 -0.74
CA ALA A 279 5.15 10.46 -2.15
C ALA A 279 5.95 11.69 -2.55
N ARG A 280 5.90 12.75 -1.73
CA ARG A 280 6.70 13.96 -1.92
C ARG A 280 8.20 13.66 -1.88
N THR A 281 8.67 12.98 -0.84
CA THR A 281 10.11 12.74 -0.62
C THR A 281 10.70 11.83 -1.69
N ILE A 282 10.04 10.72 -1.99
CA ILE A 282 10.50 9.76 -3.00
C ILE A 282 10.34 10.36 -4.41
N GLY A 283 9.31 11.18 -4.66
CA GLY A 283 9.17 11.91 -5.92
C GLY A 283 10.38 12.77 -6.27
N HIS A 284 10.94 13.48 -5.27
CA HIS A 284 12.20 14.22 -5.41
C HIS A 284 13.38 13.30 -5.71
N THR A 285 13.51 12.17 -4.99
CA THR A 285 14.56 11.16 -5.23
C THR A 285 14.51 10.62 -6.67
N ILE A 286 13.33 10.30 -7.18
CA ILE A 286 13.15 9.80 -8.55
C ILE A 286 13.57 10.84 -9.58
N ASN A 287 13.17 12.09 -9.40
CA ASN A 287 13.57 13.18 -10.29
C ASN A 287 15.09 13.37 -10.30
N TYR A 288 15.70 13.42 -9.11
CA TYR A 288 17.14 13.56 -8.96
C TYR A 288 17.91 12.43 -9.68
N ASN A 289 17.50 11.17 -9.48
CA ASN A 289 18.13 10.02 -10.11
C ASN A 289 17.99 10.02 -11.64
N ARG A 290 16.84 10.46 -12.16
CA ARG A 290 16.65 10.63 -13.61
C ARG A 290 17.59 11.67 -14.20
N MET A 291 17.70 12.84 -13.56
CA MET A 291 18.58 13.91 -14.03
C MET A 291 20.05 13.48 -13.96
N LYS A 292 20.46 12.84 -12.86
CA LYS A 292 21.83 12.32 -12.70
C LYS A 292 22.23 11.40 -13.85
N ASN A 293 21.34 10.51 -14.29
CA ASN A 293 21.61 9.57 -15.38
C ASN A 293 21.62 10.21 -16.78
N ILE A 294 21.02 11.40 -16.95
CA ILE A 294 21.05 12.14 -18.23
C ILE A 294 22.39 12.86 -18.42
N PHE A 295 23.00 13.29 -17.31
CA PHE A 295 24.25 14.08 -17.31
C PHE A 295 25.50 13.27 -16.97
N SER A 296 25.37 11.96 -16.76
CA SER A 296 26.47 11.00 -16.55
C SER A 296 26.83 10.26 -17.83
#